data_AF-A0A968WGJ6-F1
#
_entry.id   AF-A0A968WGJ6-F1
#
_cell.length_a   1.000
_cell.length_b   1.000
_cell.length_c   1.000
_cell.angle_alpha   90.00
_cell.angle_beta   90.00
_cell.angle_gamma   90.00
#
_symmetry.space_group_name_H-M   'P 1'
#
loop_
_entity.id
_entity.type
_entity.pdbx_description
1 polymer ?
#
loop_
_entity_poly.entity_id
_entity_poly.type
_entity_poly.pdbx_seq_one_letter_code
_entity_poly.pdbx_strand_id
1 'polypeptide(L)'
;MNYFVDNQAISYEHVGETHWGKDIVLVEQADDLTMSTPWAATGFTVEDLFEPALFDQFLAATKKQLRALWRAAGLTIDDSFELTQYHHAASTQEVHLKAVDKTKLLSTENFPVDIRLLEQRISQICAVPLKVFNPFDRQSAFHYRVVRPRAQDNNPLHRDVWLEDYDNCINLYIPIAGSDKNSSLILGPGTHRWRESDIAISNGGALINGQRFNVPAVTDCKRPLHLVRPNPGMNQVLIFSPYLIHGGAANLNADATRISIEVRLWRV
;
A
#
# COMPACT_ATOMS: atom_id res chain seq x y z
N MET A 1 -18.32 -1.11 -9.78
CA MET A 1 -18.61 -0.61 -8.43
C MET A 1 -18.56 0.91 -8.43
N ASN A 2 -19.51 1.59 -7.78
CA ASN A 2 -19.43 3.03 -7.49
C ASN A 2 -19.08 3.22 -6.02
N TYR A 3 -18.15 4.11 -5.72
CA TYR A 3 -17.75 4.43 -4.35
C TYR A 3 -17.34 5.90 -4.25
N PHE A 4 -17.21 6.40 -3.02
CA PHE A 4 -16.81 7.78 -2.77
C PHE A 4 -15.42 7.83 -2.14
N VAL A 5 -14.55 8.69 -2.67
CA VAL A 5 -13.28 9.07 -2.07
C VAL A 5 -13.33 10.56 -1.78
N ASP A 6 -13.23 10.96 -0.51
CA ASP A 6 -13.29 12.38 -0.11
C ASP A 6 -14.48 13.13 -0.76
N ASN A 7 -15.65 12.46 -0.80
CA ASN A 7 -16.91 12.90 -1.43
C ASN A 7 -16.90 12.99 -2.97
N GLN A 8 -15.87 12.52 -3.65
CA GLN A 8 -15.83 12.37 -5.10
C GLN A 8 -16.28 10.96 -5.50
N ALA A 9 -17.24 10.88 -6.41
CA ALA A 9 -17.68 9.60 -6.96
C ALA A 9 -16.62 9.04 -7.91
N ILE A 10 -16.20 7.81 -7.66
CA ILE A 10 -15.29 7.04 -8.51
C ILE A 10 -15.99 5.73 -8.87
N SER A 11 -15.70 5.22 -10.05
CA SER A 11 -16.15 3.91 -10.48
C SER A 11 -15.03 3.13 -11.18
N TYR A 12 -15.13 1.81 -11.13
CA TYR A 12 -14.41 0.93 -12.03
C TYR A 12 -15.30 -0.24 -12.43
N GLU A 13 -14.96 -0.82 -13.58
CA GLU A 13 -15.60 -2.00 -14.13
C GLU A 13 -14.80 -3.25 -13.78
N HIS A 14 -15.52 -4.28 -13.39
CA HIS A 14 -14.98 -5.61 -13.11
C HIS A 14 -15.55 -6.59 -14.14
N VAL A 15 -14.69 -7.48 -14.62
CA VAL A 15 -15.07 -8.58 -15.51
C VAL A 15 -14.85 -9.91 -14.79
N GLY A 16 -15.90 -10.70 -14.66
CA GLY A 16 -15.85 -12.05 -14.08
C GLY A 16 -16.96 -12.30 -13.07
N GLU A 17 -16.97 -13.51 -12.53
CA GLU A 17 -17.89 -13.90 -11.46
C GLU A 17 -17.52 -13.25 -10.12
N THR A 18 -18.53 -13.01 -9.31
CA THR A 18 -18.41 -12.42 -7.97
C THR A 18 -19.18 -13.23 -6.96
N HIS A 19 -18.74 -13.22 -5.71
CA HIS A 19 -19.47 -13.84 -4.60
C HIS A 19 -19.46 -12.94 -3.37
N TRP A 20 -20.46 -13.12 -2.52
CA TRP A 20 -20.49 -12.53 -1.17
C TRP A 20 -19.75 -13.44 -0.20
N GLY A 21 -19.01 -12.85 0.73
CA GLY A 21 -18.27 -13.61 1.72
C GLY A 21 -19.13 -14.25 2.81
N LYS A 22 -18.48 -14.89 3.78
CA LYS A 22 -19.13 -15.58 4.91
C LYS A 22 -19.68 -14.57 5.94
N ASP A 23 -20.66 -14.97 6.75
CA ASP A 23 -21.19 -14.12 7.83
C ASP A 23 -20.26 -14.10 9.06
N ILE A 24 -19.05 -13.56 8.87
CA ILE A 24 -17.98 -13.46 9.87
C ILE A 24 -17.30 -12.10 9.75
N VAL A 25 -16.73 -11.61 10.86
CA VAL A 25 -15.82 -10.46 10.87
C VAL A 25 -14.40 -11.01 10.98
N LEU A 26 -13.58 -10.86 9.94
CA LEU A 26 -12.24 -11.47 9.90
C LEU A 26 -11.32 -11.00 11.03
N VAL A 27 -11.32 -9.70 11.35
CA VAL A 27 -10.44 -9.14 12.37
C VAL A 27 -10.72 -9.68 13.78
N GLU A 28 -11.95 -10.15 14.05
CA GLU A 28 -12.31 -10.75 15.35
C GLU A 28 -11.74 -12.17 15.54
N GLN A 29 -11.23 -12.79 14.46
CA GLN A 29 -10.61 -14.12 14.48
C GLN A 29 -9.08 -14.04 14.36
N ALA A 30 -8.52 -12.83 14.29
CA ALA A 30 -7.12 -12.55 14.02
C ALA A 30 -6.36 -12.02 15.25
N ASP A 31 -5.03 -12.01 15.17
CA ASP A 31 -4.18 -11.16 16.02
C ASP A 31 -4.26 -9.72 15.49
N ASP A 32 -5.29 -9.00 15.92
CA ASP A 32 -5.49 -7.59 15.58
C ASP A 32 -4.48 -6.69 16.30
N LEU A 33 -3.39 -6.39 15.61
CA LEU A 33 -2.32 -5.49 16.09
C LEU A 33 -2.79 -4.05 16.35
N THR A 34 -4.00 -3.69 15.94
CA THR A 34 -4.57 -2.35 16.18
C THR A 34 -5.37 -2.27 17.48
N MET A 35 -5.79 -3.40 18.05
CA MET A 35 -6.82 -3.48 19.09
C MET A 35 -6.53 -2.66 20.36
N SER A 36 -5.25 -2.59 20.75
CA SER A 36 -4.81 -1.86 21.95
C SER A 36 -4.44 -0.39 21.70
N THR A 37 -4.67 0.10 20.49
CA THR A 37 -4.27 1.45 20.08
C THR A 37 -5.45 2.43 20.12
N PRO A 38 -5.21 3.74 20.28
CA PRO A 38 -6.28 4.75 20.24
C PRO A 38 -7.05 4.81 18.91
N TRP A 39 -6.44 4.28 17.84
CA TRP A 39 -6.98 4.29 16.48
C TRP A 39 -7.59 2.94 16.07
N ALA A 40 -7.79 2.01 17.01
CA ALA A 40 -8.43 0.71 16.77
C ALA A 40 -9.82 0.80 16.12
N ALA A 41 -10.55 1.90 16.36
CA ALA A 41 -11.88 2.10 15.78
C ALA A 41 -11.83 2.44 14.29
N THR A 42 -10.86 3.26 13.87
CA THR A 42 -10.66 3.64 12.46
C THR A 42 -9.86 2.58 11.71
N GLY A 43 -8.99 1.84 12.41
CA GLY A 43 -8.12 0.79 11.87
C GLY A 43 -6.84 1.34 11.24
N PHE A 44 -6.57 2.64 11.34
CA PHE A 44 -5.34 3.26 10.83
C PHE A 44 -4.97 4.53 11.61
N THR A 45 -3.69 4.90 11.55
CA THR A 45 -3.15 6.19 11.99
C THR A 45 -2.12 6.74 10.99
N VAL A 46 -1.81 8.03 11.11
CA VAL A 46 -0.67 8.67 10.46
C VAL A 46 0.24 9.22 11.55
N GLU A 47 1.50 8.82 11.54
CA GLU A 47 2.48 9.17 12.56
C GLU A 47 3.78 9.63 11.93
N ASP A 48 4.58 10.40 12.66
CA ASP A 48 5.94 10.71 12.23
C ASP A 48 6.78 9.43 12.18
N LEU A 49 7.59 9.27 11.13
CA LEU A 49 8.37 8.06 10.89
C LEU A 49 9.71 8.10 11.66
N PHE A 50 10.56 9.07 11.38
CA PHE A 50 11.89 9.17 12.00
C PHE A 50 12.17 10.57 12.54
N GLU A 51 13.17 10.66 13.41
CA GLU A 51 13.79 11.95 13.72
C GLU A 51 14.39 12.59 12.46
N PRO A 52 14.38 13.93 12.32
CA PRO A 52 14.71 14.61 11.07
C PRO A 52 16.03 14.17 10.43
N ALA A 53 17.11 14.05 11.22
CA ALA A 53 18.42 13.66 10.70
C ALA A 53 18.46 12.22 10.17
N LEU A 54 17.72 11.30 10.80
CA LEU A 54 17.59 9.92 10.32
C LEU A 54 16.71 9.87 9.07
N PHE A 55 15.65 10.67 9.03
CA PHE A 55 14.79 10.77 7.86
C PHE A 55 15.55 11.28 6.63
N ASP A 56 16.41 12.29 6.78
CA ASP A 56 17.21 12.82 5.67
C ASP A 56 18.14 11.74 5.09
N GLN A 57 18.78 10.95 5.97
CA GLN A 57 19.61 9.80 5.56
C GLN A 57 18.78 8.75 4.83
N PHE A 58 17.64 8.37 5.41
CA PHE A 58 16.69 7.41 4.83
C PHE A 58 16.22 7.85 3.44
N LEU A 59 15.81 9.11 3.28
CA LEU A 59 15.30 9.63 2.02
C LEU A 59 16.41 9.71 0.96
N ALA A 60 17.61 10.15 1.32
CA ALA A 60 18.75 10.20 0.40
C ALA A 60 19.14 8.80 -0.09
N ALA A 61 19.23 7.82 0.83
CA ALA A 61 19.53 6.43 0.51
C ALA A 61 18.42 5.80 -0.36
N THR A 62 17.15 6.07 -0.04
CA THR A 62 15.98 5.63 -0.81
C THR A 62 16.05 6.12 -2.25
N LYS A 63 16.27 7.43 -2.45
CA LYS A 63 16.39 8.04 -3.78
C LYS A 63 17.52 7.41 -4.60
N LYS A 64 18.67 7.19 -3.97
CA LYS A 64 19.82 6.52 -4.59
C LYS A 64 19.49 5.08 -5.00
N GLN A 65 18.84 4.31 -4.12
CA GLN A 65 18.48 2.92 -4.39
C GLN A 65 17.47 2.81 -5.54
N LEU A 66 16.40 3.61 -5.54
CA LEU A 66 15.39 3.61 -6.61
C LEU A 66 16.02 3.87 -7.99
N ARG A 67 16.90 4.87 -8.09
CA ARG A 67 17.64 5.15 -9.33
C ARG A 67 18.49 3.97 -9.76
N ALA A 68 19.18 3.29 -8.83
CA ALA A 68 19.97 2.11 -9.14
C ALA A 68 19.12 0.94 -9.66
N LEU A 69 17.96 0.68 -9.03
CA LEU A 69 17.02 -0.37 -9.46
C LEU A 69 16.47 -0.09 -10.87
N TRP A 70 16.12 1.16 -11.16
CA TRP A 70 15.63 1.54 -12.49
C TRP A 70 16.71 1.50 -13.57
N ARG A 71 17.95 1.90 -13.27
CA ARG A 71 19.08 1.69 -14.19
C ARG A 71 19.31 0.21 -14.47
N ALA A 72 19.21 -0.65 -13.44
CA ALA A 72 19.30 -2.10 -13.61
C ALA A 72 18.14 -2.67 -14.45
N ALA A 73 16.99 -1.99 -14.51
CA ALA A 73 15.90 -2.30 -15.43
C ALA A 73 16.14 -1.76 -16.87
N GLY A 74 17.18 -0.96 -17.08
CA GLY A 74 17.55 -0.39 -18.38
C GLY A 74 17.06 1.04 -18.61
N LEU A 75 16.57 1.75 -17.59
CA LEU A 75 16.23 3.16 -17.72
C LEU A 75 17.50 4.01 -17.79
N THR A 76 17.53 4.97 -18.71
CA THR A 76 18.63 5.93 -18.84
C THR A 76 18.31 7.18 -18.04
N ILE A 77 18.78 7.22 -16.79
CA ILE A 77 18.57 8.32 -15.85
C ILE A 77 19.87 8.64 -15.10
N ASP A 78 20.15 9.92 -14.85
CA ASP A 78 21.31 10.38 -14.08
C ASP A 78 21.02 10.49 -12.57
N ASP A 79 22.03 10.89 -11.78
CA ASP A 79 21.91 10.99 -10.32
C ASP A 79 21.08 12.19 -9.85
N SER A 80 20.89 13.20 -10.71
CA SER A 80 20.00 14.33 -10.47
C SER A 80 18.55 14.06 -10.86
N PHE A 81 18.25 12.86 -11.41
CA PHE A 81 16.90 12.50 -11.83
C PHE A 81 15.90 12.59 -10.67
N GLU A 82 14.88 13.42 -10.87
CA GLU A 82 13.78 13.62 -9.93
C GLU A 82 12.78 12.48 -10.01
N LEU A 83 12.52 11.81 -8.89
CA LEU A 83 11.71 10.60 -8.88
C LEU A 83 10.25 10.83 -9.33
N THR A 84 9.71 12.04 -9.12
CA THR A 84 8.37 12.41 -9.60
C THR A 84 8.26 12.39 -11.13
N GLN A 85 9.39 12.49 -11.83
CA GLN A 85 9.50 12.51 -13.29
C GLN A 85 9.68 11.11 -13.88
N TYR A 86 9.62 10.04 -13.06
CA TYR A 86 9.75 8.64 -13.49
C TYR A 86 8.95 8.29 -14.75
N HIS A 87 7.70 8.76 -14.83
CA HIS A 87 6.80 8.49 -15.95
C HIS A 87 7.30 9.00 -17.32
N HIS A 88 8.19 10.00 -17.38
CA HIS A 88 8.83 10.41 -18.63
C HIS A 88 9.91 9.41 -19.09
N ALA A 89 10.60 8.76 -18.16
CA ALA A 89 11.57 7.71 -18.46
C ALA A 89 10.91 6.37 -18.75
N ALA A 90 9.79 6.06 -18.07
CA ALA A 90 8.98 4.85 -18.26
C ALA A 90 7.68 5.15 -19.02
N SER A 91 7.83 5.64 -20.24
CA SER A 91 6.73 6.17 -21.06
C SER A 91 5.78 5.10 -21.61
N THR A 92 6.17 3.82 -21.63
CA THR A 92 5.32 2.70 -22.08
C THR A 92 5.02 1.75 -20.93
N GLN A 93 3.92 1.00 -21.05
CA GLN A 93 3.55 -0.02 -20.06
C GLN A 93 4.65 -1.08 -19.91
N GLU A 94 5.25 -1.51 -21.02
CA GLU A 94 6.31 -2.52 -21.01
C GLU A 94 7.54 -2.05 -20.22
N VAL A 95 8.01 -0.83 -20.48
CA VAL A 95 9.16 -0.24 -19.75
C VAL A 95 8.81 -0.06 -18.27
N HIS A 96 7.58 0.39 -17.97
CA HIS A 96 7.10 0.51 -16.61
C HIS A 96 7.11 -0.84 -15.88
N LEU A 97 6.53 -1.89 -16.47
CA LEU A 97 6.47 -3.23 -15.89
C LEU A 97 7.87 -3.79 -15.60
N LYS A 98 8.82 -3.64 -16.55
CA LYS A 98 10.21 -4.05 -16.37
C LYS A 98 10.90 -3.31 -15.21
N ALA A 99 10.61 -2.02 -15.07
CA ALA A 99 11.17 -1.20 -14.00
C ALA A 99 10.60 -1.53 -12.63
N VAL A 100 9.28 -1.70 -12.49
CA VAL A 100 8.65 -2.03 -11.20
C VAL A 100 8.87 -3.48 -10.77
N ASP A 101 9.21 -4.37 -11.68
CA ASP A 101 9.67 -5.72 -11.33
C ASP A 101 10.91 -5.67 -10.43
N LYS A 102 11.82 -4.72 -10.69
CA LYS A 102 13.02 -4.49 -9.86
C LYS A 102 12.72 -3.83 -8.51
N THR A 103 11.49 -3.41 -8.26
CA THR A 103 11.13 -2.70 -7.02
C THR A 103 10.23 -3.50 -6.09
N LYS A 104 10.02 -4.79 -6.35
CA LYS A 104 9.20 -5.68 -5.53
C LYS A 104 10.05 -6.72 -4.82
N LEU A 105 9.58 -7.19 -3.66
CA LEU A 105 10.22 -8.27 -2.88
C LEU A 105 11.71 -8.02 -2.60
N LEU A 106 12.05 -6.78 -2.28
CA LEU A 106 13.42 -6.41 -1.94
C LEU A 106 13.73 -6.91 -0.53
N SER A 107 14.86 -7.59 -0.34
CA SER A 107 15.34 -7.98 0.99
C SER A 107 15.48 -6.76 1.91
N THR A 108 15.02 -6.89 3.15
CA THR A 108 15.19 -5.89 4.21
C THR A 108 16.65 -5.59 4.54
N GLU A 109 17.59 -6.45 4.17
CA GLU A 109 19.03 -6.14 4.24
C GLU A 109 19.41 -4.95 3.34
N ASN A 110 18.62 -4.71 2.30
CA ASN A 110 18.76 -3.57 1.40
C ASN A 110 17.82 -2.42 1.78
N PHE A 111 17.22 -2.41 2.97
CA PHE A 111 16.42 -1.27 3.40
C PHE A 111 17.32 -0.02 3.49
N PRO A 112 16.83 1.19 3.16
CA PRO A 112 17.68 2.38 3.03
C PRO A 112 18.40 2.82 4.32
N VAL A 113 17.93 2.35 5.47
CA VAL A 113 18.57 2.45 6.79
C VAL A 113 18.48 1.08 7.47
N ASP A 114 19.10 0.92 8.64
CA ASP A 114 18.93 -0.30 9.43
C ASP A 114 17.44 -0.58 9.69
N ILE A 115 16.94 -1.72 9.21
CA ILE A 115 15.53 -2.08 9.29
C ILE A 115 15.01 -2.11 10.73
N ARG A 116 15.90 -2.39 11.71
CA ARG A 116 15.55 -2.43 13.14
C ARG A 116 15.05 -1.07 13.65
N LEU A 117 15.47 0.03 13.02
CA LEU A 117 14.98 1.37 13.36
C LEU A 117 13.51 1.55 12.96
N LEU A 118 13.11 1.01 11.80
CA LEU A 118 11.71 0.96 11.38
C LEU A 118 10.91 0.07 12.33
N GLU A 119 11.38 -1.15 12.59
CA GLU A 119 10.72 -2.11 13.47
C GLU A 119 10.50 -1.53 14.87
N GLN A 120 11.52 -0.90 15.46
CA GLN A 120 11.42 -0.25 16.77
C GLN A 120 10.37 0.87 16.76
N ARG A 121 10.38 1.75 15.74
CA ARG A 121 9.43 2.85 15.64
C ARG A 121 8.00 2.34 15.58
N ILE A 122 7.73 1.39 14.68
CA ILE A 122 6.37 0.87 14.48
C ILE A 122 5.92 0.07 15.70
N SER A 123 6.82 -0.66 16.35
CA SER A 123 6.53 -1.36 17.61
C SER A 123 6.06 -0.40 18.71
N GLN A 124 6.70 0.77 18.82
CA GLN A 124 6.29 1.80 19.78
C GLN A 124 4.89 2.33 19.48
N ILE A 125 4.58 2.60 18.20
CA ILE A 125 3.27 3.12 17.79
C ILE A 125 2.16 2.09 18.04
N CYS A 126 2.41 0.81 17.72
CA CYS A 126 1.45 -0.27 17.94
C CYS A 126 1.42 -0.81 19.39
N ALA A 127 2.34 -0.34 20.25
CA ALA A 127 2.51 -0.81 21.63
C ALA A 127 2.75 -2.33 21.75
N VAL A 128 3.39 -2.93 20.74
CA VAL A 128 3.72 -4.36 20.69
C VAL A 128 5.05 -4.55 19.94
N PRO A 129 5.92 -5.50 20.33
CA PRO A 129 7.09 -5.85 19.54
C PRO A 129 6.72 -6.41 18.16
N LEU A 130 7.24 -5.79 17.11
CA LEU A 130 6.99 -6.12 15.71
C LEU A 130 8.30 -6.26 14.94
N LYS A 131 8.30 -7.12 13.91
CA LYS A 131 9.40 -7.28 12.97
C LYS A 131 8.92 -7.44 11.52
N VAL A 132 9.76 -7.08 10.56
CA VAL A 132 9.53 -7.32 9.13
C VAL A 132 9.93 -8.76 8.82
N PHE A 133 9.05 -9.69 9.17
CA PHE A 133 9.23 -11.12 8.89
C PHE A 133 7.86 -11.77 8.75
N ASN A 134 7.54 -12.22 7.55
CA ASN A 134 6.30 -12.92 7.29
C ASN A 134 6.41 -14.36 7.82
N PRO A 135 5.59 -14.79 8.80
CA PRO A 135 5.64 -16.14 9.35
C PRO A 135 5.19 -17.21 8.35
N PHE A 136 4.41 -16.84 7.33
CA PHE A 136 3.86 -17.77 6.34
C PHE A 136 4.95 -18.34 5.42
N ASP A 137 5.78 -17.47 4.82
CA ASP A 137 6.80 -17.85 3.84
C ASP A 137 8.24 -17.58 4.32
N ARG A 138 8.40 -17.04 5.52
CA ARG A 138 9.67 -16.69 6.17
C ARG A 138 10.46 -15.60 5.42
N GLN A 139 9.79 -14.79 4.61
CA GLN A 139 10.43 -13.67 3.91
C GLN A 139 10.48 -12.41 4.79
N SER A 140 11.58 -11.68 4.66
CA SER A 140 11.76 -10.33 5.22
C SER A 140 11.98 -9.36 4.07
N ALA A 141 10.87 -8.81 3.54
CA ALA A 141 10.88 -8.04 2.32
C ALA A 141 10.09 -6.73 2.41
N PHE A 142 10.39 -5.82 1.49
CA PHE A 142 9.65 -4.59 1.25
C PHE A 142 9.51 -4.30 -0.25
N HIS A 143 8.64 -3.36 -0.60
CA HIS A 143 8.37 -2.98 -1.98
C HIS A 143 8.41 -1.46 -2.13
N TYR A 144 8.85 -0.98 -3.29
CA TYR A 144 8.45 0.33 -3.77
C TYR A 144 7.25 0.19 -4.70
N ARG A 145 6.18 0.92 -4.39
CA ARG A 145 5.02 1.07 -5.25
C ARG A 145 5.20 2.33 -6.09
N VAL A 146 5.17 2.18 -7.42
CA VAL A 146 5.33 3.28 -8.38
C VAL A 146 4.05 3.38 -9.20
N VAL A 147 3.40 4.54 -9.17
CA VAL A 147 2.12 4.77 -9.89
C VAL A 147 2.23 6.05 -10.72
N ARG A 148 2.21 5.91 -12.04
CA ARG A 148 2.34 7.04 -12.98
C ARG A 148 1.06 7.89 -12.99
N PRO A 149 1.16 9.20 -13.28
CA PRO A 149 -0.01 10.08 -13.33
C PRO A 149 -0.99 9.60 -14.40
N ARG A 150 -2.28 9.51 -14.02
CA ARG A 150 -3.39 9.13 -14.91
C ARG A 150 -3.25 7.76 -15.59
N ALA A 151 -2.36 6.91 -15.08
CA ALA A 151 -2.19 5.53 -15.53
C ALA A 151 -2.95 4.56 -14.61
N GLN A 152 -3.23 3.38 -15.14
CA GLN A 152 -3.88 2.30 -14.40
C GLN A 152 -2.84 1.42 -13.68
N ASP A 153 -1.93 2.03 -12.91
CA ASP A 153 -0.86 1.30 -12.21
C ASP A 153 -1.25 0.92 -10.76
N ASN A 154 -2.45 1.32 -10.32
CA ASN A 154 -2.95 1.08 -8.97
C ASN A 154 -3.67 -0.27 -8.84
N ASN A 155 -3.56 -0.90 -7.67
CA ASN A 155 -4.40 -2.06 -7.33
C ASN A 155 -5.88 -1.65 -7.28
N PRO A 156 -6.82 -2.59 -7.43
CA PRO A 156 -8.22 -2.35 -7.11
C PRO A 156 -8.45 -2.15 -5.61
N LEU A 157 -9.68 -1.86 -5.22
CA LEU A 157 -10.07 -1.93 -3.81
C LEU A 157 -10.03 -3.38 -3.34
N HIS A 158 -9.38 -3.64 -2.20
CA HIS A 158 -9.20 -4.98 -1.64
C HIS A 158 -8.93 -4.93 -0.14
N ARG A 159 -8.91 -6.11 0.48
CA ARG A 159 -8.22 -6.37 1.75
C ARG A 159 -7.00 -7.24 1.45
N ASP A 160 -5.93 -7.04 2.20
CA ASP A 160 -4.72 -7.87 2.01
C ASP A 160 -4.95 -9.31 2.48
N VAL A 161 -5.71 -9.48 3.57
CA VAL A 161 -6.02 -10.77 4.23
C VAL A 161 -6.86 -11.75 3.40
N TRP A 162 -7.30 -11.35 2.20
CA TRP A 162 -7.85 -12.31 1.24
C TRP A 162 -6.76 -13.18 0.61
N LEU A 163 -5.50 -12.85 0.85
CA LEU A 163 -4.35 -13.70 0.66
C LEU A 163 -3.86 -14.10 2.06
N GLU A 164 -3.76 -15.41 2.31
CA GLU A 164 -3.44 -15.98 3.63
C GLU A 164 -2.04 -15.54 4.13
N ASP A 165 -1.15 -15.13 3.23
CA ASP A 165 0.21 -14.67 3.55
C ASP A 165 0.25 -13.32 4.27
N TYR A 166 -0.87 -12.59 4.38
CA TYR A 166 -0.93 -11.27 5.02
C TYR A 166 -1.82 -11.20 6.27
N ASP A 167 -2.22 -12.34 6.82
CA ASP A 167 -2.88 -12.38 8.12
C ASP A 167 -1.98 -11.88 9.25
N ASN A 168 -2.60 -11.29 10.27
CA ASN A 168 -1.95 -10.91 11.54
C ASN A 168 -0.78 -9.91 11.42
N CYS A 169 -0.70 -9.19 10.30
CA CYS A 169 0.30 -8.16 10.08
C CYS A 169 -0.24 -6.75 10.35
N ILE A 170 0.66 -5.77 10.35
CA ILE A 170 0.33 -4.36 10.17
C ILE A 170 0.97 -3.85 8.87
N ASN A 171 0.19 -3.11 8.09
CA ASN A 171 0.65 -2.53 6.84
C ASN A 171 1.23 -1.15 7.06
N LEU A 172 2.32 -0.85 6.35
CA LEU A 172 2.89 0.48 6.24
C LEU A 172 2.77 1.01 4.81
N TYR A 173 2.43 2.29 4.72
CA TYR A 173 2.59 3.12 3.54
C TYR A 173 3.46 4.32 3.88
N ILE A 174 4.66 4.40 3.29
CA ILE A 174 5.62 5.49 3.52
C ILE A 174 5.76 6.30 2.21
N PRO A 175 5.30 7.55 2.14
CA PRO A 175 5.46 8.40 0.95
C PRO A 175 6.92 8.78 0.71
N ILE A 176 7.37 8.64 -0.55
CA ILE A 176 8.75 8.96 -0.97
C ILE A 176 8.77 10.12 -1.97
N ALA A 177 7.85 10.12 -2.93
CA ALA A 177 7.75 11.16 -3.94
C ALA A 177 6.33 11.24 -4.51
N GLY A 178 5.86 12.45 -4.83
CA GLY A 178 4.61 12.67 -5.56
C GLY A 178 3.35 12.11 -4.88
N SER A 179 3.42 11.84 -3.57
CA SER A 179 2.27 11.47 -2.75
C SER A 179 1.65 12.74 -2.17
N ASP A 180 0.39 12.97 -2.52
CA ASP A 180 -0.39 14.10 -2.04
C ASP A 180 -1.88 13.72 -2.03
N LYS A 181 -2.74 14.69 -1.72
CA LYS A 181 -4.21 14.53 -1.70
C LYS A 181 -4.84 13.99 -2.98
N ASN A 182 -4.14 14.00 -4.11
CA ASN A 182 -4.64 13.50 -5.39
C ASN A 182 -4.15 12.07 -5.71
N SER A 183 -3.14 11.56 -4.99
CA SER A 183 -2.47 10.32 -5.35
C SER A 183 -2.25 9.35 -4.19
N SER A 184 -2.26 9.81 -2.94
CA SER A 184 -2.00 9.00 -1.74
C SER A 184 -2.94 7.81 -1.64
N LEU A 185 -2.56 6.79 -0.86
CA LEU A 185 -3.42 5.64 -0.62
C LEU A 185 -4.81 6.07 -0.10
N ILE A 186 -5.85 5.34 -0.52
CA ILE A 186 -7.20 5.46 0.01
C ILE A 186 -7.52 4.24 0.85
N LEU A 187 -8.34 4.46 1.87
CA LEU A 187 -8.80 3.44 2.82
C LEU A 187 -10.21 3.76 3.29
N GLY A 188 -10.96 2.73 3.64
CA GLY A 188 -12.29 2.83 4.23
C GLY A 188 -12.21 2.71 5.75
N PRO A 189 -12.28 3.82 6.52
CA PRO A 189 -12.17 3.76 7.98
C PRO A 189 -13.21 2.82 8.59
N GLY A 190 -12.79 2.01 9.57
CA GLY A 190 -13.67 1.07 10.26
C GLY A 190 -14.09 -0.16 9.44
N THR A 191 -13.76 -0.22 8.15
CA THR A 191 -14.18 -1.34 7.30
C THR A 191 -13.61 -2.67 7.77
N HIS A 192 -12.47 -2.72 8.45
CA HIS A 192 -11.90 -3.94 9.05
C HIS A 192 -12.86 -4.72 9.96
N ARG A 193 -13.90 -4.06 10.49
CA ARG A 193 -14.96 -4.68 11.33
C ARG A 193 -16.21 -5.09 10.57
N TRP A 194 -16.25 -4.87 9.25
CA TRP A 194 -17.36 -5.32 8.42
C TRP A 194 -17.35 -6.83 8.28
N ARG A 195 -18.54 -7.41 8.19
CA ARG A 195 -18.69 -8.83 7.88
C ARG A 195 -18.34 -9.09 6.42
N GLU A 196 -17.73 -10.23 6.13
CA GLU A 196 -17.47 -10.61 4.74
C GLU A 196 -18.77 -10.78 3.94
N SER A 197 -19.89 -11.12 4.60
CA SER A 197 -21.23 -11.19 4.02
C SER A 197 -21.79 -9.82 3.57
N ASP A 198 -21.15 -8.71 3.97
CA ASP A 198 -21.49 -7.34 3.56
C ASP A 198 -20.66 -6.85 2.38
N ILE A 199 -19.72 -7.67 1.87
CA ILE A 199 -18.78 -7.33 0.81
C ILE A 199 -18.84 -8.41 -0.28
N ALA A 200 -19.06 -7.99 -1.52
CA ALA A 200 -18.90 -8.85 -2.69
C ALA A 200 -17.48 -8.69 -3.24
N ILE A 201 -16.85 -9.80 -3.62
CA ILE A 201 -15.51 -9.83 -4.18
C ILE A 201 -15.45 -10.65 -5.47
N SER A 202 -14.40 -10.45 -6.26
CA SER A 202 -14.13 -11.23 -7.46
C SER A 202 -13.57 -12.63 -7.16
N ASN A 203 -13.86 -13.60 -8.03
CA ASN A 203 -13.31 -14.96 -7.93
C ASN A 203 -11.85 -15.05 -8.42
N GLY A 204 -10.92 -15.51 -7.58
CA GLY A 204 -9.57 -15.93 -8.01
C GLY A 204 -8.66 -14.79 -8.51
N GLY A 205 -8.70 -13.64 -7.84
CA GLY A 205 -8.06 -12.40 -8.28
C GLY A 205 -9.04 -11.49 -9.02
N ALA A 206 -8.54 -10.46 -9.72
CA ALA A 206 -9.39 -9.49 -10.40
C ALA A 206 -8.88 -9.13 -11.80
N LEU A 207 -9.79 -8.94 -12.76
CA LEU A 207 -9.51 -8.27 -14.02
C LEU A 207 -10.23 -6.92 -14.00
N ILE A 208 -9.46 -5.85 -13.75
CA ILE A 208 -9.99 -4.50 -13.60
C ILE A 208 -9.39 -3.64 -14.69
N ASN A 209 -10.25 -3.01 -15.49
CA ASN A 209 -9.86 -2.17 -16.64
C ASN A 209 -8.86 -2.86 -17.60
N GLY A 210 -8.93 -4.18 -17.74
CA GLY A 210 -8.04 -4.96 -18.61
C GLY A 210 -6.71 -5.41 -17.96
N GLN A 211 -6.44 -5.06 -16.70
CA GLN A 211 -5.27 -5.52 -15.96
C GLN A 211 -5.62 -6.62 -14.96
N ARG A 212 -4.82 -7.68 -14.94
CA ARG A 212 -4.96 -8.81 -14.01
C ARG A 212 -4.25 -8.52 -12.70
N PHE A 213 -4.94 -8.77 -11.60
CA PHE A 213 -4.47 -8.69 -10.23
C PHE A 213 -4.67 -10.03 -9.54
N ASN A 214 -3.73 -10.39 -8.64
CA ASN A 214 -3.81 -11.64 -7.89
C ASN A 214 -4.75 -11.54 -6.69
N VAL A 215 -4.91 -10.34 -6.12
CA VAL A 215 -5.81 -10.11 -5.00
C VAL A 215 -7.26 -9.98 -5.50
N PRO A 216 -8.24 -10.58 -4.82
CA PRO A 216 -9.65 -10.30 -5.09
C PRO A 216 -9.94 -8.81 -4.97
N ALA A 217 -10.79 -8.30 -5.85
CA ALA A 217 -11.26 -6.92 -5.80
C ALA A 217 -12.63 -6.86 -5.13
N VAL A 218 -12.89 -5.80 -4.36
CA VAL A 218 -14.26 -5.44 -3.95
C VAL A 218 -15.07 -5.16 -5.23
N THR A 219 -16.26 -5.71 -5.34
CA THR A 219 -17.15 -5.49 -6.49
C THR A 219 -18.45 -4.83 -6.09
N ASP A 220 -18.90 -5.05 -4.84
CA ASP A 220 -20.08 -4.41 -4.26
C ASP A 220 -20.01 -4.43 -2.72
N CYS A 221 -20.79 -3.56 -2.08
CA CYS A 221 -20.95 -3.52 -0.62
C CYS A 221 -22.43 -3.30 -0.27
N LYS A 222 -22.96 -4.02 0.72
CA LYS A 222 -24.34 -3.79 1.22
C LYS A 222 -24.51 -2.44 1.92
N ARG A 223 -23.39 -1.83 2.30
CA ARG A 223 -23.32 -0.55 3.01
C ARG A 223 -22.55 0.45 2.15
N PRO A 224 -22.89 1.75 2.22
CA PRO A 224 -22.10 2.79 1.55
C PRO A 224 -20.63 2.72 1.95
N LEU A 225 -19.74 2.67 0.95
CA LEU A 225 -18.30 2.69 1.15
C LEU A 225 -17.78 4.13 1.04
N HIS A 226 -17.45 4.71 2.18
CA HIS A 226 -16.83 6.02 2.30
C HIS A 226 -15.32 5.84 2.50
N LEU A 227 -14.56 6.15 1.45
CA LEU A 227 -13.10 6.11 1.50
C LEU A 227 -12.55 7.51 1.76
N VAL A 228 -11.41 7.55 2.43
CA VAL A 228 -10.65 8.78 2.70
C VAL A 228 -9.23 8.66 2.16
N ARG A 229 -8.60 9.80 1.84
CA ARG A 229 -7.15 9.91 1.65
C ARG A 229 -6.51 10.52 2.89
N PRO A 230 -5.85 9.72 3.76
CA PRO A 230 -5.16 10.29 4.93
C PRO A 230 -4.03 11.25 4.57
N ASN A 231 -3.48 11.13 3.35
CA ASN A 231 -2.47 12.02 2.80
C ASN A 231 -1.28 12.28 3.76
N PRO A 232 -0.54 11.22 4.16
CA PRO A 232 0.63 11.40 5.03
C PRO A 232 1.65 12.30 4.33
N GLY A 233 2.19 13.26 5.09
CA GLY A 233 3.24 14.16 4.62
C GLY A 233 4.61 13.46 4.50
N MET A 234 5.61 14.24 4.08
CA MET A 234 7.00 13.79 4.15
C MET A 234 7.39 13.51 5.60
N ASN A 235 8.18 12.45 5.81
CA ASN A 235 8.53 11.91 7.13
C ASN A 235 7.34 11.44 7.96
N GLN A 236 6.18 11.20 7.36
CA GLN A 236 5.08 10.52 8.02
C GLN A 236 4.91 9.13 7.43
N VAL A 237 4.31 8.24 8.21
CA VAL A 237 3.94 6.88 7.81
C VAL A 237 2.47 6.67 8.10
N LEU A 238 1.76 6.13 7.11
CA LEU A 238 0.41 5.60 7.29
C LEU A 238 0.53 4.15 7.73
N ILE A 239 -0.03 3.86 8.91
CA ILE A 239 -0.02 2.54 9.54
C ILE A 239 -1.46 2.07 9.58
N PHE A 240 -1.75 0.88 9.07
CA PHE A 240 -3.14 0.44 8.92
C PHE A 240 -3.31 -1.08 8.99
N SER A 241 -4.49 -1.49 9.46
CA SER A 241 -4.91 -2.89 9.52
C SER A 241 -5.01 -3.49 8.11
N PRO A 242 -4.47 -4.71 7.86
CA PRO A 242 -4.60 -5.39 6.57
C PRO A 242 -6.04 -5.82 6.25
N TYR A 243 -6.92 -5.78 7.27
CA TYR A 243 -8.34 -6.05 7.17
C TYR A 243 -9.15 -4.85 6.65
N LEU A 244 -8.55 -3.65 6.54
CA LEU A 244 -9.23 -2.50 5.93
C LEU A 244 -9.39 -2.68 4.43
N ILE A 245 -10.55 -2.27 3.91
CA ILE A 245 -10.72 -2.05 2.47
C ILE A 245 -9.86 -0.84 2.09
N HIS A 246 -8.91 -1.06 1.20
CA HIS A 246 -7.97 -0.06 0.71
C HIS A 246 -7.53 -0.41 -0.73
N GLY A 247 -6.60 0.35 -1.32
CA GLY A 247 -6.24 0.19 -2.74
C GLY A 247 -7.07 1.12 -3.62
N GLY A 248 -7.22 0.89 -4.92
CA GLY A 248 -7.99 1.80 -5.80
C GLY A 248 -7.41 3.23 -5.94
N ALA A 249 -6.24 3.49 -5.35
CA ALA A 249 -5.64 4.81 -5.25
C ALA A 249 -5.01 5.23 -6.59
N ALA A 250 -5.85 5.62 -7.54
CA ALA A 250 -5.44 6.24 -8.79
C ALA A 250 -4.60 7.50 -8.49
N ASN A 251 -3.57 7.69 -9.29
CA ASN A 251 -2.75 8.90 -9.25
C ASN A 251 -3.38 9.97 -10.14
N LEU A 252 -4.11 10.90 -9.52
CA LEU A 252 -4.82 11.97 -10.22
C LEU A 252 -3.96 13.21 -10.45
N ASN A 253 -2.67 13.19 -10.07
CA ASN A 253 -1.75 14.27 -10.39
C ASN A 253 -1.64 14.46 -11.90
N ALA A 254 -1.42 15.71 -12.31
CA ALA A 254 -1.26 16.04 -13.71
C ALA A 254 0.09 15.53 -14.26
N ASP A 255 1.15 15.67 -13.48
CA ASP A 255 2.54 15.50 -13.96
C ASP A 255 3.51 15.06 -12.85
N ALA A 256 3.07 14.12 -12.00
CA ALA A 256 3.91 13.59 -10.93
C ALA A 256 3.63 12.12 -10.69
N THR A 257 4.66 11.29 -10.78
CA THR A 257 4.62 9.88 -10.35
C THR A 257 4.57 9.81 -8.83
N ARG A 258 3.65 9.00 -8.31
CA ARG A 258 3.58 8.66 -6.88
C ARG A 258 4.48 7.47 -6.59
N ILE A 259 5.31 7.60 -5.57
CA ILE A 259 6.17 6.54 -5.08
C ILE A 259 6.02 6.43 -3.57
N SER A 260 5.84 5.21 -3.11
CA SER A 260 5.79 4.86 -1.69
C SER A 260 6.56 3.58 -1.42
N ILE A 261 7.03 3.41 -0.19
CA ILE A 261 7.43 2.12 0.35
C ILE A 261 6.21 1.43 0.97
N GLU A 262 6.05 0.14 0.67
CA GLU A 262 5.09 -0.77 1.30
C GLU A 262 5.88 -1.84 2.07
N VAL A 263 5.63 -1.95 3.37
CA VAL A 263 6.29 -2.89 4.29
C VAL A 263 5.21 -3.46 5.21
N ARG A 264 5.39 -4.71 5.63
CA ARG A 264 4.50 -5.39 6.56
C ARG A 264 5.28 -5.89 7.77
N LEU A 265 4.68 -5.79 8.95
CA LEU A 265 5.29 -6.25 10.18
C LEU A 265 4.36 -7.18 10.93
N TRP A 266 4.94 -8.19 11.58
CA TRP A 266 4.24 -9.17 12.40
C TRP A 266 4.77 -9.14 13.82
N ARG A 267 3.94 -9.59 14.76
CA ARG A 267 4.33 -9.79 16.17
C ARG A 267 5.51 -10.75 16.28
N VAL A 268 6.43 -10.44 17.19
CA VAL A 268 7.58 -11.30 17.55
C VAL A 268 7.14 -12.42 18.48
#